data_AF-T1ALL5-F1
#
_entry.id   AF-T1ALL5-F1
#
_cell.length_a   1.000
_cell.length_b   1.000
_cell.length_c   1.000
_cell.angle_alpha   90.00
_cell.angle_beta   90.00
_cell.angle_gamma   90.00
#
_symmetry.space_group_name_H-M   'P 1'
#
loop_
_entity.id
_entity.type
_entity.pdbx_description
1 polymer ?
#
loop_
_entity_poly.entity_id
_entity_poly.type
_entity_poly.pdbx_seq_one_letter_code
_entity_poly.pdbx_strand_id
1 'polypeptide(L)'
;NADELQSVLAHEIGHLRHNDVVVMTVIAFIPMLAYIIAQSMFFSSIFGGMNSKNNSGSYLMLFGLLAFVVYIMAQLFMMSLSRTRESYADSYSASYTKHPEYLASSLVKITASNVGTANAAKDSTIARSFYIVDYFNSDKDIKDIKNHIKEIKDLLPDLDIDRFVQQAKDSKKNVWGLINGAFATHPPAYRRLIDLAKEKAELNGRKEAQN
;
A
#
# COMPACT_ATOMS: atom_id res chain seq x y z
N ASN A 1 22.86 4.87 2.88
CA ASN A 1 23.32 5.00 4.27
C ASN A 1 23.16 3.62 4.92
N ALA A 2 24.05 3.19 5.81
CA ALA A 2 23.99 1.86 6.43
C ALA A 2 22.77 1.74 7.37
N ASP A 3 22.47 2.79 8.14
CA ASP A 3 21.36 2.80 9.10
C ASP A 3 19.99 2.79 8.39
N GLU A 4 19.86 3.50 7.27
CA GLU A 4 18.68 3.45 6.40
C GLU A 4 18.47 2.08 5.77
N LEU A 5 19.57 1.39 5.43
CA LEU A 5 19.47 0.03 4.91
C LEU A 5 19.06 -0.94 6.02
N GLN A 6 19.60 -0.78 7.22
CA GLN A 6 19.23 -1.58 8.38
C GLN A 6 17.74 -1.40 8.75
N SER A 7 17.20 -0.19 8.65
CA SER A 7 15.77 0.07 8.93
C SER A 7 14.84 -0.55 7.89
N VAL A 8 15.21 -0.51 6.60
CA VAL A 8 14.48 -1.21 5.55
C VAL A 8 14.55 -2.72 5.75
N LEU A 9 15.72 -3.28 6.06
CA LEU A 9 15.84 -4.71 6.34
C LEU A 9 15.03 -5.14 7.57
N ALA A 10 15.00 -4.32 8.62
CA ALA A 10 14.17 -4.59 9.79
C ALA A 10 12.67 -4.58 9.44
N HIS A 11 12.23 -3.71 8.52
CA HIS A 11 10.86 -3.68 8.01
C HIS A 11 10.52 -4.98 7.26
N GLU A 12 11.39 -5.42 6.34
CA GLU A 12 11.21 -6.69 5.60
C GLU A 12 11.20 -7.92 6.53
N ILE A 13 12.07 -7.93 7.54
CA ILE A 13 12.07 -8.96 8.59
C ILE A 13 10.74 -8.94 9.36
N GLY A 14 10.15 -7.75 9.57
CA GLY A 14 8.82 -7.61 10.13
C GLY A 14 7.76 -8.36 9.33
N HIS A 15 7.77 -8.24 8.00
CA HIS A 15 6.85 -9.00 7.14
C HIS A 15 7.06 -10.52 7.24
N LEU A 16 8.32 -10.96 7.31
CA LEU A 16 8.62 -12.38 7.52
C LEU A 16 8.15 -12.86 8.89
N ARG A 17 8.36 -12.05 9.93
CA ARG A 17 7.99 -12.37 11.31
C ARG A 17 6.49 -12.52 11.49
N HIS A 18 5.70 -11.69 10.82
CA HIS A 18 4.23 -11.75 10.89
C HIS A 18 3.62 -12.69 9.82
N ASN A 19 4.44 -13.35 9.00
CA ASN A 19 4.02 -14.25 7.93
C ASN A 19 3.07 -13.59 6.91
N ASP A 20 3.39 -12.37 6.49
CA ASP A 20 2.55 -11.54 5.62
C ASP A 20 2.18 -12.23 4.32
N VAL A 21 3.17 -12.82 3.68
CA VAL A 21 3.00 -13.54 2.42
C VAL A 21 2.02 -14.69 2.57
N VAL A 22 2.13 -15.48 3.65
CA VAL A 22 1.23 -16.62 3.90
C VAL A 22 -0.19 -16.14 4.15
N VAL A 23 -0.35 -15.14 5.02
CA VAL A 23 -1.68 -14.60 5.38
C VAL A 23 -2.37 -14.01 4.16
N MET A 24 -1.65 -13.22 3.36
CA MET A 24 -2.20 -12.63 2.15
C MET A 24 -2.53 -13.66 1.08
N THR A 25 -1.69 -14.68 0.92
CA THR A 25 -1.95 -15.78 0.00
C THR A 25 -3.25 -16.50 0.37
N VAL A 26 -3.45 -16.83 1.65
CA VAL A 26 -4.67 -17.51 2.13
C VAL A 26 -5.90 -16.63 1.94
N ILE A 27 -5.81 -15.34 2.23
CA ILE A 27 -6.95 -14.42 2.12
C ILE A 27 -7.31 -14.13 0.66
N ALA A 28 -6.32 -14.12 -0.24
CA ALA A 28 -6.53 -13.92 -1.67
C ALA A 28 -7.40 -15.02 -2.33
N PHE A 29 -7.55 -16.20 -1.71
CA PHE A 29 -8.46 -17.23 -2.20
C PHE A 29 -9.92 -16.79 -2.21
N ILE A 30 -10.34 -15.95 -1.26
CA ILE A 30 -11.74 -15.51 -1.13
C ILE A 30 -12.21 -14.71 -2.36
N PRO A 31 -11.54 -13.59 -2.73
CA PRO A 31 -11.92 -12.87 -3.94
C PRO A 31 -11.72 -13.72 -5.20
N MET A 32 -10.69 -14.58 -5.25
CA MET A 32 -10.48 -15.48 -6.39
C MET A 32 -11.69 -16.40 -6.63
N LEU A 33 -12.20 -17.06 -5.59
CA LEU A 33 -13.36 -17.95 -5.69
C LEU A 33 -14.63 -17.17 -6.05
N ALA A 34 -14.86 -16.01 -5.42
CA ALA A 34 -16.00 -15.15 -5.74
C ALA A 34 -15.98 -14.71 -7.22
N TYR A 35 -14.80 -14.37 -7.74
CA TYR A 35 -14.61 -14.02 -9.14
C TYR A 35 -14.91 -15.18 -10.09
N ILE A 36 -14.38 -16.38 -9.81
CA ILE A 36 -14.64 -17.57 -10.64
C ILE A 36 -16.14 -17.89 -10.68
N ILE A 37 -16.83 -17.81 -9.53
CA ILE A 37 -18.28 -18.02 -9.45
C ILE A 37 -19.01 -16.96 -10.25
N ALA A 38 -18.69 -15.67 -10.07
CA ALA A 38 -19.31 -14.58 -10.82
C ALA A 38 -19.14 -14.76 -12.33
N GLN A 39 -17.92 -15.04 -12.78
CA GLN A 39 -17.59 -15.27 -14.19
C GLN A 39 -18.34 -16.48 -14.76
N SER A 40 -18.37 -17.60 -14.03
CA SER A 40 -19.09 -18.81 -14.44
C SER A 40 -20.60 -18.56 -14.57
N MET A 41 -21.20 -17.85 -13.61
CA MET A 41 -22.62 -17.52 -13.63
C MET A 41 -22.97 -16.54 -14.75
N PHE A 42 -22.13 -15.52 -15.02
CA PHE A 42 -22.32 -14.62 -16.16
C PHE A 42 -22.21 -15.35 -17.50
N PHE A 43 -21.18 -16.19 -17.66
CA PHE A 43 -21.01 -16.98 -18.88
C PHE A 43 -22.20 -17.93 -19.09
N SER A 44 -22.62 -18.65 -18.05
CA SER A 44 -23.77 -19.55 -18.12
C SER A 44 -25.08 -18.80 -18.38
N SER A 45 -25.23 -17.57 -17.89
CA SER A 45 -26.41 -16.73 -18.17
C SER A 45 -26.46 -16.31 -19.65
N ILE A 46 -25.32 -15.92 -20.23
CA ILE A 46 -25.25 -15.42 -21.62
C ILE A 46 -25.39 -16.56 -22.62
N PHE A 47 -24.67 -17.67 -22.41
CA PHE A 47 -24.64 -18.79 -23.36
C PHE A 47 -25.72 -19.84 -23.10
N GLY A 48 -26.16 -20.02 -21.85
CA GLY A 48 -27.23 -20.95 -21.48
C GLY A 48 -28.65 -20.38 -21.62
N GLY A 49 -28.80 -19.05 -21.65
CA GLY A 49 -30.10 -18.37 -21.81
C GLY A 49 -30.68 -18.44 -23.22
N MET A 50 -29.86 -18.72 -24.25
CA MET A 50 -30.28 -18.63 -25.66
C MET A 50 -31.28 -19.72 -26.10
N ASN A 51 -31.40 -20.82 -25.34
CA ASN A 51 -32.33 -21.93 -25.62
C ASN A 51 -33.46 -22.09 -24.60
N SER A 52 -33.51 -21.29 -23.54
CA SER A 52 -34.47 -21.48 -22.45
C SER A 52 -35.55 -20.40 -22.46
N LYS A 53 -36.78 -20.80 -22.73
CA LYS A 53 -38.00 -19.95 -22.75
C LYS A 53 -38.46 -19.54 -21.33
N ASN A 54 -37.58 -19.63 -20.34
CA ASN A 54 -37.89 -19.59 -18.91
C ASN A 54 -37.00 -18.61 -18.13
N ASN A 55 -37.48 -18.12 -16.98
CA ASN A 55 -36.80 -17.13 -16.13
C ASN A 55 -35.42 -17.57 -15.56
N SER A 56 -34.95 -18.78 -15.86
CA SER A 56 -33.69 -19.34 -15.36
C SER A 56 -32.45 -18.48 -15.68
N GLY A 57 -32.44 -17.81 -16.84
CA GLY A 57 -31.34 -16.90 -17.20
C GLY A 57 -31.26 -15.65 -16.32
N SER A 58 -32.40 -15.09 -15.90
CA SER A 58 -32.41 -13.89 -15.06
C SER A 58 -31.95 -14.17 -13.64
N TYR A 59 -32.26 -15.36 -13.08
CA TYR A 59 -31.75 -15.78 -11.78
C TYR A 59 -30.23 -16.00 -11.79
N LEU A 60 -29.68 -16.62 -12.83
CA LEU A 60 -28.23 -16.82 -12.98
C LEU A 60 -27.49 -15.47 -13.07
N MET A 61 -28.04 -14.50 -13.81
CA MET A 61 -27.49 -13.16 -13.89
C MET A 61 -27.51 -12.46 -12.53
N LEU A 62 -28.59 -12.60 -11.75
CA LEU A 62 -28.70 -12.03 -10.41
C LEU A 62 -27.67 -12.63 -9.44
N PHE A 63 -27.50 -13.95 -9.45
CA PHE A 63 -26.48 -14.63 -8.63
C PHE A 63 -25.05 -14.26 -9.05
N GLY A 64 -24.80 -14.11 -10.36
CA GLY A 64 -23.53 -13.60 -10.88
C GLY A 64 -23.23 -12.18 -10.40
N LEU A 65 -24.23 -11.30 -10.42
CA LEU A 65 -24.10 -9.93 -9.90
C LEU A 65 -23.80 -9.93 -8.39
N LEU A 66 -24.49 -10.75 -7.61
CA LEU A 66 -24.24 -10.87 -6.17
C LEU A 66 -22.82 -11.36 -5.88
N ALA A 67 -22.37 -12.41 -6.59
CA ALA A 67 -21.00 -12.92 -6.47
C ALA A 67 -19.95 -11.86 -6.87
N PHE A 68 -20.26 -11.04 -7.87
CA PHE A 68 -19.40 -9.92 -8.26
C PHE A 68 -19.32 -8.83 -7.18
N VAL A 69 -20.44 -8.49 -6.53
CA VAL A 69 -20.44 -7.56 -5.38
C VAL A 69 -19.59 -8.11 -4.24
N VAL A 70 -19.71 -9.40 -3.93
CA VAL A 70 -18.87 -10.07 -2.92
C VAL A 70 -17.38 -10.00 -3.30
N TYR A 71 -17.05 -10.21 -4.58
CA TYR A 71 -15.69 -10.05 -5.09
C TYR A 71 -15.15 -8.64 -4.82
N ILE A 72 -15.89 -7.59 -5.18
CA ILE A 72 -15.47 -6.20 -4.94
C ILE A 72 -15.27 -5.93 -3.45
N MET A 73 -16.20 -6.37 -2.60
CA MET A 73 -16.07 -6.21 -1.14
C MET A 73 -14.86 -6.94 -0.58
N ALA A 74 -14.59 -8.16 -1.04
CA ALA A 74 -13.42 -8.93 -0.63
C ALA A 74 -12.10 -8.26 -1.06
N GLN A 75 -12.07 -7.66 -2.25
CA GLN A 75 -10.91 -6.89 -2.72
C GLN A 75 -10.65 -5.66 -1.84
N LEU A 76 -11.69 -4.91 -1.48
CA LEU A 76 -11.56 -3.77 -0.57
C LEU A 76 -11.06 -4.20 0.82
N PHE A 77 -11.55 -5.34 1.31
CA PHE A 77 -11.07 -5.90 2.57
C PHE A 77 -9.60 -6.32 2.51
N MET A 78 -9.19 -7.03 1.46
CA MET A 78 -7.80 -7.45 1.25
C MET A 78 -6.87 -6.23 1.20
N MET A 79 -7.29 -5.19 0.50
CA MET A 79 -6.58 -3.93 0.41
C MET A 79 -6.44 -3.22 1.76
N SER A 80 -7.50 -3.18 2.57
CA SER A 80 -7.45 -2.64 3.94
C SER A 80 -6.51 -3.44 4.83
N LEU A 81 -6.54 -4.77 4.71
CA LEU A 81 -5.66 -5.64 5.46
C LEU A 81 -4.20 -5.39 5.10
N SER A 82 -3.90 -5.21 3.81
CA SER A 82 -2.55 -4.93 3.31
C SER A 82 -1.98 -3.69 3.95
N ARG A 83 -2.78 -2.62 4.01
CA ARG A 83 -2.40 -1.37 4.68
C ARG A 83 -2.12 -1.54 6.17
N THR A 84 -2.90 -2.40 6.83
CA THR A 84 -2.73 -2.65 8.26
C THR A 84 -1.41 -3.39 8.53
N ARG A 85 -1.03 -4.31 7.64
CA ARG A 85 0.21 -5.09 7.74
C ARG A 85 1.46 -4.24 7.58
N GLU A 86 1.43 -3.27 6.68
CA GLU A 86 2.50 -2.26 6.54
C GLU A 86 2.74 -1.49 7.85
N SER A 87 1.66 -1.05 8.52
CA SER A 87 1.79 -0.37 9.83
C SER A 87 2.44 -1.26 10.88
N TYR A 88 2.13 -2.57 10.90
CA TYR A 88 2.79 -3.52 11.81
C TYR A 88 4.28 -3.71 11.47
N ALA A 89 4.65 -3.74 10.20
CA ALA A 89 6.04 -3.85 9.77
C ALA A 89 6.84 -2.57 10.06
N ASP A 90 6.23 -1.40 9.88
CA ASP A 90 6.79 -0.10 10.27
C ASP A 90 7.07 -0.06 11.78
N SER A 91 6.09 -0.43 12.61
CA SER A 91 6.26 -0.51 14.05
C SER A 91 7.29 -1.53 14.50
N TYR A 92 7.37 -2.67 13.81
CA TYR A 92 8.40 -3.66 14.07
C TYR A 92 9.80 -3.10 13.79
N SER A 93 9.99 -2.42 12.66
CA SER A 93 11.27 -1.80 12.31
C SER A 93 11.67 -0.71 13.31
N ALA A 94 10.73 0.18 13.67
CA ALA A 94 10.96 1.23 14.66
C ALA A 94 11.33 0.67 16.03
N SER A 95 10.61 -0.35 16.49
CA SER A 95 10.86 -0.98 17.79
C SER A 95 12.16 -1.81 17.83
N TYR A 96 12.57 -2.40 16.70
CA TYR A 96 13.80 -3.19 16.59
C TYR A 96 15.04 -2.32 16.43
N THR A 97 14.99 -1.32 15.55
CA THR A 97 16.12 -0.40 15.30
C THR A 97 16.24 0.72 16.33
N LYS A 98 15.15 1.03 17.06
CA LYS A 98 15.04 2.20 17.96
C LYS A 98 15.23 3.55 17.29
N HIS A 99 15.23 3.57 15.96
CA HIS A 99 15.48 4.75 15.12
C HIS A 99 14.49 4.83 13.95
N PRO A 100 13.21 5.14 14.23
CA PRO A 100 12.17 5.27 13.19
C PRO A 100 12.50 6.33 12.13
N GLU A 101 13.32 7.33 12.46
CA GLU A 101 13.78 8.37 11.54
C GLU A 101 14.54 7.83 10.32
N TYR A 102 15.28 6.72 10.45
CA TYR A 102 16.00 6.15 9.32
C TYR A 102 15.07 5.49 8.32
N LEU A 103 14.00 4.85 8.79
CA LEU A 103 12.95 4.30 7.92
C LEU A 103 12.17 5.42 7.21
N ALA A 104 11.86 6.50 7.93
CA ALA A 104 11.23 7.67 7.34
C ALA A 104 12.10 8.29 6.24
N SER A 105 13.40 8.46 6.48
CA SER A 105 14.35 8.99 5.49
C SER A 105 14.45 8.11 4.24
N SER A 106 14.55 6.77 4.42
CA SER A 106 14.56 5.84 3.28
C SER A 106 13.26 5.88 2.49
N LEU A 107 12.11 5.96 3.16
CA LEU A 107 10.81 6.04 2.49
C LEU A 107 10.69 7.30 1.65
N VAL A 108 11.13 8.45 2.17
CA VAL A 108 11.16 9.72 1.42
C VAL A 108 12.09 9.63 0.21
N LYS A 109 13.29 9.05 0.35
CA LYS A 109 14.24 8.84 -0.76
C LYS A 109 13.67 7.95 -1.85
N ILE A 110 13.07 6.82 -1.46
CA ILE A 110 12.46 5.87 -2.39
C ILE A 110 11.30 6.55 -3.11
N THR A 111 10.42 7.24 -2.37
CA THR A 111 9.28 7.95 -2.95
C THR A 111 9.75 9.00 -3.94
N ALA A 112 10.72 9.85 -3.58
CA ALA A 112 11.27 10.88 -4.46
C ALA A 112 11.94 10.28 -5.72
N SER A 113 12.66 9.16 -5.58
CA SER A 113 13.32 8.48 -6.71
C SER A 113 12.35 7.84 -7.72
N ASN A 114 11.15 7.47 -7.26
CA ASN A 114 10.13 6.82 -8.09
C ASN A 114 9.25 7.81 -8.86
N VAL A 115 9.52 9.11 -8.76
CA VAL A 115 8.66 10.16 -9.33
C VAL A 115 9.21 10.49 -10.71
N GLY A 116 8.47 10.10 -11.75
CA GLY A 116 8.78 10.43 -13.15
C GLY A 116 9.38 9.31 -13.99
N THR A 117 9.60 8.12 -13.44
CA THR A 117 10.21 7.01 -14.19
C THR A 117 9.17 6.22 -15.00
N ALA A 118 8.82 6.66 -16.21
CA ALA A 118 7.87 5.93 -17.08
C ALA A 118 8.18 4.42 -17.28
N ASN A 119 9.41 3.97 -17.02
CA ASN A 119 9.87 2.58 -17.15
C ASN A 119 9.70 1.71 -15.89
N ALA A 120 9.43 2.28 -14.72
CA ALA A 120 9.26 1.47 -13.50
C ALA A 120 7.94 0.68 -13.49
N ALA A 121 7.04 0.87 -14.47
CA ALA A 121 5.91 -0.02 -14.72
C ALA A 121 6.31 -1.44 -15.18
N LYS A 122 7.51 -1.62 -15.73
CA LYS A 122 7.97 -2.89 -16.35
C LYS A 122 8.73 -3.81 -15.38
N ASP A 123 9.54 -3.26 -14.47
CA ASP A 123 10.24 -4.01 -13.41
C ASP A 123 9.39 -4.22 -12.14
N SER A 124 8.23 -3.57 -12.05
CA SER A 124 7.38 -3.54 -10.86
C SER A 124 6.52 -4.78 -10.65
N THR A 125 6.53 -5.79 -11.54
CA THR A 125 5.76 -7.02 -11.30
C THR A 125 6.31 -7.79 -10.10
N ILE A 126 7.65 -7.80 -9.93
CA ILE A 126 8.31 -8.49 -8.81
C ILE A 126 8.15 -7.70 -7.51
N ALA A 127 8.43 -6.39 -7.53
CA ALA A 127 8.26 -5.53 -6.36
C ALA A 127 6.80 -5.41 -5.89
N ARG A 128 5.81 -5.44 -6.80
CA ARG A 128 4.38 -5.55 -6.46
C ARG A 128 4.01 -6.93 -5.93
N SER A 129 4.58 -8.01 -6.49
CA SER A 129 4.31 -9.37 -6.02
C SER A 129 4.83 -9.64 -4.60
N PHE A 130 5.86 -8.90 -4.18
CA PHE A 130 6.40 -8.93 -2.82
C PHE A 130 5.86 -7.81 -1.92
N TYR A 131 4.93 -6.98 -2.40
CA TYR A 131 4.38 -5.85 -1.63
C TYR A 131 5.46 -4.89 -1.11
N ILE A 132 6.46 -4.55 -1.93
CA ILE A 132 7.57 -3.68 -1.50
C ILE A 132 7.27 -2.20 -1.80
N VAL A 133 6.66 -1.87 -2.95
CA VAL A 133 6.31 -0.48 -3.35
C VAL A 133 5.11 -0.42 -4.30
N ASP A 134 4.17 0.49 -4.03
CA ASP A 134 3.12 0.89 -5.00
C ASP A 134 3.55 2.09 -5.84
N TYR A 135 4.00 1.80 -7.07
CA TYR A 135 4.62 2.75 -8.00
C TYR A 135 3.67 3.86 -8.54
N PHE A 136 2.35 3.73 -8.36
CA PHE A 136 1.36 4.53 -9.10
C PHE A 136 0.88 5.82 -8.42
N ASN A 137 1.32 6.13 -7.18
CA ASN A 137 0.84 7.30 -6.42
C ASN A 137 1.90 8.35 -6.08
N SER A 138 3.13 8.22 -6.57
CA SER A 138 4.26 9.05 -6.13
C SER A 138 4.01 10.57 -6.29
N ASP A 139 3.30 10.99 -7.35
CA ASP A 139 2.93 12.39 -7.59
C ASP A 139 1.98 12.98 -6.53
N LYS A 140 1.06 12.16 -6.00
CA LYS A 140 0.15 12.56 -4.91
C LYS A 140 0.86 12.57 -3.57
N ASP A 141 1.64 11.52 -3.31
CA ASP A 141 2.38 11.39 -2.06
C ASP A 141 3.33 12.57 -1.88
N ILE A 142 4.00 13.04 -2.94
CA ILE A 142 4.78 14.30 -2.89
C ILE A 142 3.90 15.50 -2.56
N LYS A 143 2.72 15.62 -3.18
CA LYS A 143 1.83 16.76 -2.99
C LYS A 143 1.32 16.82 -1.54
N ASP A 144 0.98 15.66 -0.99
CA ASP A 144 0.52 15.55 0.40
C ASP A 144 1.68 15.77 1.38
N ILE A 145 2.87 15.24 1.10
CA ILE A 145 4.11 15.55 1.86
C ILE A 145 4.41 17.05 1.82
N LYS A 146 4.25 17.73 0.68
CA LYS A 146 4.41 19.19 0.58
C LYS A 146 3.40 19.96 1.42
N ASN A 147 2.16 19.48 1.50
CA ASN A 147 1.11 20.13 2.29
C ASN A 147 1.33 19.92 3.80
N HIS A 148 1.87 18.77 4.20
CA HIS A 148 2.17 18.43 5.58
C HIS A 148 3.64 18.65 5.97
N ILE A 149 4.43 19.34 5.13
CA ILE A 149 5.89 19.46 5.30
C ILE A 149 6.26 20.08 6.66
N LYS A 150 5.46 21.05 7.14
CA LYS A 150 5.67 21.68 8.44
C LYS A 150 5.46 20.70 9.58
N GLU A 151 4.36 19.96 9.55
CA GLU A 151 4.05 18.94 10.58
C GLU A 151 5.09 17.83 10.60
N ILE A 152 5.54 17.36 9.42
CA ILE A 152 6.57 16.31 9.34
C ILE A 152 7.92 16.84 9.82
N LYS A 153 8.27 18.11 9.50
CA LYS A 153 9.52 18.75 9.96
C LYS A 153 9.53 19.02 11.46
N ASP A 154 8.38 19.34 12.04
CA ASP A 154 8.23 19.52 13.49
C ASP A 154 8.37 18.18 14.23
N LEU A 155 7.93 17.08 13.63
CA LEU A 155 7.99 15.74 14.22
C LEU A 155 9.30 14.98 13.94
N LEU A 156 9.96 15.27 12.81
CA LEU A 156 11.23 14.68 12.37
C LEU A 156 12.19 15.80 11.93
N PRO A 157 12.73 16.60 12.86
CA PRO A 157 13.56 17.77 12.53
C PRO A 157 14.87 17.41 11.82
N ASP A 158 15.35 16.16 11.99
CA ASP A 158 16.58 15.65 11.38
C ASP A 158 16.40 15.20 9.91
N LEU A 159 15.17 15.17 9.39
CA LEU A 159 14.87 14.77 8.02
C LEU A 159 14.99 15.97 7.07
N ASP A 160 15.88 15.88 6.07
CA ASP A 160 16.06 16.93 5.04
C ASP A 160 14.98 16.84 3.93
N ILE A 161 13.71 17.08 4.32
CA ILE A 161 12.53 16.95 3.44
C ILE A 161 12.57 17.97 2.29
N ASP A 162 13.14 19.15 2.53
CA ASP A 162 13.20 20.25 1.57
C ASP A 162 14.00 19.87 0.31
N ARG A 163 15.10 19.11 0.48
CA ARG A 163 15.89 18.54 -0.62
C ARG A 163 15.10 17.52 -1.44
N PHE A 164 14.35 16.63 -0.78
CA PHE A 164 13.58 15.59 -1.46
C PHE A 164 12.36 16.14 -2.20
N VAL A 165 11.72 17.16 -1.62
CA VAL A 165 10.59 17.88 -2.25
C VAL A 165 11.03 18.69 -3.46
N GLN A 166 12.25 19.21 -3.47
CA GLN A 166 12.87 19.83 -4.66
C GLN A 166 13.19 18.78 -5.72
N GLN A 167 13.80 17.65 -5.36
CA GLN A 167 14.10 16.55 -6.28
C GLN A 167 12.83 15.97 -6.94
N ALA A 168 11.72 16.00 -6.20
CA ALA A 168 10.39 15.62 -6.67
C ALA A 168 9.68 16.66 -7.56
N LYS A 169 10.11 17.93 -7.58
CA LYS A 169 9.51 18.98 -8.43
C LYS A 169 9.92 18.87 -9.90
N ASP A 170 11.03 18.21 -10.20
CA ASP A 170 11.57 18.09 -11.58
C ASP A 170 10.92 16.96 -12.40
N SER A 171 9.99 16.20 -11.82
CA SER A 171 9.28 15.13 -12.50
C SER A 171 8.05 15.63 -13.27
N LYS A 172 7.95 15.27 -14.55
CA LYS A 172 6.81 15.60 -15.43
C LYS A 172 5.50 14.97 -14.93
N LYS A 173 4.49 15.83 -14.72
CA LYS A 173 3.13 15.50 -14.27
C LYS A 173 2.43 14.51 -15.21
N ASN A 174 1.90 13.40 -14.67
CA ASN A 174 0.93 12.56 -15.37
C ASN A 174 -0.42 12.53 -14.62
N VAL A 175 -1.48 12.93 -15.32
CA VAL A 175 -2.84 13.22 -14.80
C VAL A 175 -3.60 11.95 -14.35
N TRP A 176 -3.11 10.75 -14.68
CA TRP A 176 -3.74 9.46 -14.35
C TRP A 176 -3.54 8.98 -12.89
N GLY A 177 -2.69 9.62 -12.09
CA GLY A 177 -2.44 9.23 -10.68
C GLY A 177 -3.61 9.49 -9.72
N LEU A 178 -4.66 10.22 -10.15
CA LEU A 178 -5.79 10.58 -9.30
C LEU A 178 -6.77 9.43 -9.01
N ILE A 179 -6.92 8.49 -9.93
CA ILE A 179 -7.93 7.42 -9.84
C ILE A 179 -7.33 6.15 -9.20
N ASN A 180 -6.01 5.96 -9.29
CA ASN A 180 -5.30 4.78 -8.76
C ASN A 180 -5.01 4.82 -7.24
N GLY A 181 -5.18 5.98 -6.59
CA GLY A 181 -5.04 6.12 -5.13
C GLY A 181 -5.99 5.24 -4.31
N ALA A 182 -7.18 5.01 -4.86
CA ALA A 182 -8.21 4.17 -4.25
C ALA A 182 -7.93 2.67 -4.40
N PHE A 183 -6.90 2.26 -5.16
CA PHE A 183 -6.53 0.87 -5.43
C PHE A 183 -5.08 0.52 -5.05
N ALA A 184 -4.36 1.41 -4.33
CA ALA A 184 -3.04 1.11 -3.77
C ALA A 184 -3.07 0.21 -2.52
N THR A 185 -2.45 -0.97 -2.64
CA THR A 185 -2.24 -1.97 -1.59
C THR A 185 -1.40 -1.48 -0.40
N HIS A 186 -0.71 -0.34 -0.55
CA HIS A 186 0.02 0.33 0.53
C HIS A 186 -0.73 1.57 1.07
N PRO A 187 -0.53 1.94 2.34
CA PRO A 187 -0.98 3.23 2.84
C PRO A 187 -0.11 4.32 2.20
N PRO A 188 -0.66 5.52 1.98
CA PRO A 188 0.09 6.62 1.36
C PRO A 188 1.32 6.98 2.20
N ALA A 189 2.43 7.33 1.54
CA ALA A 189 3.71 7.52 2.21
C ALA A 189 3.66 8.54 3.36
N TYR A 190 2.90 9.63 3.21
CA TYR A 190 2.74 10.66 4.25
C TYR A 190 2.17 10.08 5.56
N ARG A 191 1.26 9.11 5.49
CA ARG A 191 0.60 8.54 6.67
C ARG A 191 1.57 7.67 7.46
N ARG A 192 2.40 6.90 6.76
CA ARG A 192 3.51 6.14 7.36
C ARG A 192 4.51 7.07 8.04
N LEU A 193 4.84 8.20 7.41
CA LEU A 193 5.74 9.20 8.02
C LEU A 193 5.17 9.77 9.32
N ILE A 194 3.87 10.08 9.38
CA ILE A 194 3.21 10.56 10.60
C ILE A 194 3.22 9.49 11.70
N ASP A 195 2.99 8.22 11.36
CA ASP A 195 2.95 7.14 12.34
C ASP A 195 4.35 6.85 12.90
N LEU A 196 5.40 6.87 12.06
CA LEU A 196 6.80 6.76 12.49
C LEU A 196 7.24 7.94 13.37
N ALA A 197 6.77 9.14 13.06
CA ALA A 197 6.98 10.32 13.88
C ALA A 197 6.39 10.16 15.28
N LYS A 198 5.17 9.64 15.40
CA LYS A 198 4.54 9.35 16.69
C LYS A 198 5.33 8.30 17.49
N GLU A 199 5.80 7.24 16.83
CA GLU A 199 6.65 6.25 17.49
C GLU A 199 7.97 6.84 18.00
N LYS A 200 8.60 7.76 17.26
CA LYS A 200 9.79 8.48 17.75
C LYS A 200 9.48 9.25 19.03
N ALA A 201 8.36 9.98 19.05
CA ALA A 201 7.93 10.75 20.21
C ALA A 201 7.65 9.84 21.43
N GLU A 202 6.99 8.69 21.23
CA GLU A 202 6.75 7.71 22.29
C GLU A 202 8.06 7.09 22.83
N LEU A 203 8.99 6.74 21.95
CA LEU A 203 10.29 6.19 22.35
C LEU A 203 11.10 7.19 23.18
N ASN A 204 11.06 8.47 22.82
CA ASN A 204 11.73 9.52 23.57
C ASN A 204 11.09 9.73 24.94
N GLY A 205 9.76 9.79 25.02
CA GLY A 205 9.04 9.91 26.29
C GLY A 205 9.29 8.72 27.23
N ARG A 206 9.43 7.50 26.71
CA ARG A 206 9.80 6.31 27.52
C ARG A 206 11.22 6.38 28.06
N LYS A 207 12.18 6.95 27.31
CA LYS A 207 13.56 7.15 27.78
C LYS A 207 13.61 8.20 28.89
N GLU A 208 12.82 9.26 28.79
CA GLU A 208 12.72 10.30 29.81
C GLU A 208 12.06 9.80 31.10
N ALA A 209 11.10 8.89 31.02
CA ALA A 209 10.44 8.30 32.19
C ALA A 209 11.28 7.22 32.91
N GLN A 210 12.39 6.76 32.32
CA GLN A 210 13.28 5.73 32.89
C GLN A 210 14.57 6.31 33.50
N ASN A 211 14.80 7.62 33.35
CA ASN A 211 15.89 8.37 33.98
C ASN A 211 15.38 9.17 35.18
#